data_AF-A0A946UG47-F1
#
_entry.id   AF-A0A946UG47-F1
#
_cell.length_a   1.000
_cell.length_b   1.000
_cell.length_c   1.000
_cell.angle_alpha   90.00
_cell.angle_beta   90.00
_cell.angle_gamma   90.00
#
_symmetry.space_group_name_H-M   'P 1'
#
loop_
_entity.id
_entity.type
_entity.pdbx_description
1 polymer ?
#
loop_
_entity_poly.entity_id
_entity_poly.type
_entity_poly.pdbx_seq_one_letter_code
_entity_poly.pdbx_strand_id
1 'polypeptide(L)'
;RMFRVASRSVTKAEQRLAERNTEVLLAAGREAKERVVEREFDRINETVRKDLANYSALHRNLSESINRIEDDHKNAVDVPPEPPGWVKAVEAVAKIDAKEGRVGISDVLGDIHKSLVKAHKEALGAYYEASKERHSLLRKMRPDWRQIQQTLGKVGKSVDSLLDRAVTIDRHMQEYEDIVRAEDRAVSILSSSSLVYFFVSALVLCVAIGGATINFSLIARPMAEMVGGTSMIGGFRTADIAALVIIMVEISMGLFLMESLRITRLFPVIGALPDKTRVRMVWITFTILFLLASVEAGLAYMREMLLHDELATSALLRGDAAATLSGEYMWITTAAQMGMGFILPFALVFVAIPLETFVHSLRTVVGLVGMAILRFVSLALRLLGSGCRYLGTLFAQIYDLPLFIPLWWAARDSASRGAGKSDLREARS
;
A
#
# COMPACT_ATOMS: atom_id res chain seq x y z
N ARG A 1 44.97 30.86 3.29
CA ARG A 1 43.75 31.67 3.02
C ARG A 1 42.84 31.00 1.97
N MET A 2 43.38 30.48 0.87
CA MET A 2 42.65 29.77 -0.19
C MET A 2 41.78 28.59 0.33
N PHE A 3 42.32 27.70 1.17
CA PHE A 3 41.56 26.60 1.78
C PHE A 3 40.33 27.03 2.60
N ARG A 4 40.40 28.20 3.26
CA ARG A 4 39.28 28.73 4.06
C ARG A 4 38.17 29.29 3.17
N VAL A 5 38.52 29.89 2.02
CA VAL A 5 37.54 30.34 1.02
C VAL A 5 36.87 29.13 0.35
N ALA A 6 37.67 28.11 -0.02
CA ALA A 6 37.17 26.86 -0.59
C ALA A 6 36.23 26.11 0.37
N SER A 7 36.55 26.03 1.68
CA SER A 7 35.62 25.43 2.66
C SER A 7 34.29 26.18 2.73
N ARG A 8 34.31 27.52 2.66
CA ARG A 8 33.07 28.33 2.68
C ARG A 8 32.24 28.10 1.42
N SER A 9 32.85 27.99 0.25
CA SER A 9 32.11 27.68 -0.99
C SER A 9 31.51 26.27 -0.96
N VAL A 10 32.25 25.28 -0.45
CA VAL A 10 31.74 23.90 -0.29
C VAL A 10 30.59 23.85 0.72
N THR A 11 30.67 24.59 1.82
CA THR A 11 29.57 24.67 2.81
C THR A 11 28.32 25.31 2.20
N LYS A 12 28.47 26.34 1.34
CA LYS A 12 27.32 26.91 0.61
C LYS A 12 26.73 25.93 -0.41
N ALA A 13 27.57 25.12 -1.06
CA ALA A 13 27.11 24.09 -1.98
C ALA A 13 26.34 22.98 -1.26
N GLU A 14 26.79 22.57 -0.06
CA GLU A 14 26.08 21.65 0.82
C GLU A 14 24.69 22.20 1.19
N GLN A 15 24.60 23.46 1.63
CA GLN A 15 23.33 24.09 2.00
C GLN A 15 22.34 24.11 0.83
N ARG A 16 22.79 24.50 -0.37
CA ARG A 16 21.95 24.48 -1.58
C ARG A 16 21.49 23.06 -1.94
N LEU A 17 22.35 22.06 -1.75
CA LEU A 17 21.99 20.67 -2.00
C LEU A 17 20.96 20.18 -0.98
N ALA A 18 21.09 20.57 0.29
CA ALA A 18 20.13 20.26 1.34
C ALA A 18 18.75 20.86 1.06
N GLU A 19 18.70 22.15 0.73
CA GLU A 19 17.46 22.84 0.35
C GLU A 19 16.76 22.15 -0.82
N ARG A 20 17.52 21.85 -1.88
CA ARG A 20 16.98 21.19 -3.08
C ARG A 20 16.54 19.75 -2.82
N ASN A 21 17.25 19.02 -1.96
CA ASN A 21 16.86 17.66 -1.59
C ASN A 21 15.56 17.66 -0.78
N THR A 22 15.42 18.59 0.17
CA THR A 22 14.18 18.77 0.94
C THR A 22 13.01 19.16 0.04
N GLU A 23 13.22 20.10 -0.89
CA GLU A 23 12.19 20.53 -1.84
C GLU A 23 11.69 19.36 -2.71
N VAL A 24 12.61 18.58 -3.29
CA VAL A 24 12.27 17.42 -4.12
C VAL A 24 11.57 16.34 -3.31
N LEU A 25 12.03 16.10 -2.09
CA LEU A 25 11.44 15.12 -1.17
C LEU A 25 10.00 15.52 -0.80
N LEU A 26 9.77 16.79 -0.42
CA LEU A 26 8.44 17.31 -0.12
C LEU A 26 7.52 17.30 -1.34
N ALA A 27 8.03 17.65 -2.53
CA ALA A 27 7.24 17.61 -3.76
C ALA A 27 6.79 16.18 -4.09
N ALA A 28 7.69 15.20 -4.00
CA ALA A 28 7.36 13.79 -4.21
C ALA A 28 6.40 13.25 -3.15
N GLY A 29 6.60 13.63 -1.89
CA GLY A 29 5.70 13.27 -0.78
C GLY A 29 4.30 13.86 -0.95
N ARG A 30 4.22 15.12 -1.37
CA ARG A 30 2.96 15.82 -1.64
C ARG A 30 2.19 15.12 -2.76
N GLU A 31 2.85 14.87 -3.89
CA GLU A 31 2.22 14.20 -5.03
C GLU A 31 1.75 12.78 -4.67
N ALA A 32 2.52 12.04 -3.87
CA ALA A 32 2.11 10.72 -3.41
C ALA A 32 0.88 10.76 -2.49
N LYS A 33 0.84 11.70 -1.53
CA LYS A 33 -0.31 11.84 -0.61
C LYS A 33 -1.54 12.41 -1.27
N GLU A 34 -1.39 13.39 -2.16
CA GLU A 34 -2.48 13.96 -2.95
C GLU A 34 -3.25 12.87 -3.70
N ARG A 35 -2.55 11.94 -4.35
CA ARG A 35 -3.19 10.80 -5.04
C ARG A 35 -3.84 9.79 -4.11
N VAL A 36 -3.36 9.64 -2.87
CA VAL A 36 -4.03 8.77 -1.88
C VAL A 36 -5.34 9.42 -1.47
N VAL A 37 -5.30 10.72 -1.20
CA VAL A 37 -6.45 11.54 -0.83
C VAL A 37 -7.49 11.56 -1.96
N GLU A 38 -7.08 11.82 -3.21
CA GLU A 38 -7.95 11.81 -4.39
C GLU A 38 -8.64 10.46 -4.58
N ARG A 39 -7.90 9.35 -4.49
CA ARG A 39 -8.48 8.00 -4.61
C ARG A 39 -9.48 7.67 -3.51
N GLU A 40 -9.22 8.09 -2.27
CA GLU A 40 -10.16 7.90 -1.18
C GLU A 40 -11.39 8.78 -1.35
N PHE A 41 -11.25 10.01 -1.87
CA PHE A 41 -12.39 10.86 -2.22
C PHE A 41 -13.25 10.24 -3.33
N ASP A 42 -12.65 9.73 -4.40
CA ASP A 42 -13.36 9.03 -5.47
C ASP A 42 -14.13 7.82 -4.94
N ARG A 43 -13.47 7.02 -4.08
CA ARG A 43 -14.08 5.84 -3.45
C ARG A 43 -15.25 6.21 -2.53
N ILE A 44 -15.13 7.28 -1.74
CA ILE A 44 -16.23 7.79 -0.93
C ILE A 44 -17.36 8.28 -1.84
N ASN A 45 -17.04 9.05 -2.88
CA ASN A 45 -18.05 9.57 -3.80
C ASN A 45 -18.85 8.44 -4.47
N GLU A 46 -18.17 7.37 -4.92
CA GLU A 46 -18.85 6.19 -5.46
C GLU A 46 -19.74 5.51 -4.41
N THR A 47 -19.27 5.40 -3.17
CA THR A 47 -20.03 4.81 -2.05
C THR A 47 -21.27 5.65 -1.72
N VAL A 48 -21.10 6.96 -1.54
CA VAL A 48 -22.18 7.91 -1.27
C VAL A 48 -23.19 7.91 -2.40
N ARG A 49 -22.74 7.92 -3.67
CA ARG A 49 -23.64 7.84 -4.83
C ARG A 49 -24.46 6.55 -4.84
N LYS A 50 -23.83 5.41 -4.51
CA LYS A 50 -24.51 4.12 -4.40
C LYS A 50 -25.51 4.09 -3.26
N ASP A 51 -25.16 4.64 -2.10
CA ASP A 51 -26.03 4.69 -0.93
C ASP A 51 -27.22 5.65 -1.13
N LEU A 52 -26.99 6.82 -1.73
CA LEU A 52 -28.05 7.76 -2.12
C LEU A 52 -29.01 7.17 -3.16
N ALA A 53 -28.48 6.41 -4.14
CA ALA A 53 -29.31 5.73 -5.11
C ALA A 53 -30.24 4.68 -4.45
N ASN A 54 -29.75 3.98 -3.44
CA ASN A 54 -30.51 2.98 -2.69
C ASN A 54 -31.42 3.59 -1.61
N TYR A 55 -31.17 4.82 -1.18
CA TYR A 55 -31.91 5.49 -0.11
C TYR A 55 -33.40 5.62 -0.44
N SER A 56 -33.75 6.01 -1.67
CA SER A 56 -35.14 6.16 -2.10
C SER A 56 -35.92 4.83 -2.00
N ALA A 57 -35.29 3.72 -2.39
CA ALA A 57 -35.87 2.39 -2.29
C ALA A 57 -36.02 1.93 -0.83
N LEU A 58 -35.01 2.19 0.01
CA LEU A 58 -35.07 1.91 1.46
C LEU A 58 -36.19 2.72 2.13
N HIS A 59 -36.30 4.01 1.80
CA HIS A 59 -37.34 4.90 2.31
C HIS A 59 -38.74 4.46 1.88
N ARG A 60 -38.90 4.05 0.61
CA ARG A 60 -40.17 3.51 0.10
C ARG A 60 -40.57 2.24 0.84
N ASN A 61 -39.65 1.28 0.99
CA ASN A 61 -39.91 0.02 1.68
C ASN A 61 -40.27 0.25 3.15
N LEU A 62 -39.57 1.19 3.82
CA LEU A 62 -39.86 1.57 5.20
C LEU A 62 -41.27 2.16 5.31
N SER A 63 -41.62 3.09 4.42
CA SER A 63 -42.95 3.72 4.40
C SER A 63 -44.07 2.71 4.12
N GLU A 64 -43.84 1.76 3.20
CA GLU A 64 -44.82 0.72 2.91
C GLU A 64 -45.04 -0.22 4.10
N SER A 65 -43.98 -0.66 4.78
CA SER A 65 -44.09 -1.47 6.00
C SER A 65 -44.78 -0.70 7.14
N ILE A 66 -44.53 0.60 7.28
CA ILE A 66 -45.21 1.44 8.28
C ILE A 66 -46.71 1.53 7.96
N ASN A 67 -47.08 1.82 6.71
CA ASN A 67 -48.48 1.92 6.30
C ASN A 67 -49.24 0.60 6.52
N ARG A 68 -48.62 -0.54 6.21
CA ARG A 68 -49.22 -1.87 6.46
C ARG A 68 -49.48 -2.12 7.94
N ILE A 69 -48.52 -1.79 8.80
CA ILE A 69 -48.71 -1.88 10.25
C ILE A 69 -49.82 -0.95 10.72
N GLU A 70 -49.89 0.26 10.18
CA GLU A 70 -50.92 1.24 10.55
C GLU A 70 -52.34 0.76 10.14
N ASP A 71 -52.48 0.18 8.95
CA ASP A 71 -53.75 -0.39 8.49
C ASP A 71 -54.16 -1.63 9.29
N ASP A 72 -53.25 -2.57 9.52
CA ASP A 72 -53.51 -3.73 10.38
C ASP A 72 -53.86 -3.29 11.82
N HIS A 73 -53.30 -2.17 12.28
CA HIS A 73 -53.56 -1.63 13.61
C HIS A 73 -54.95 -1.02 13.71
N LYS A 74 -55.35 -0.21 12.72
CA LYS A 74 -56.71 0.32 12.60
C LYS A 74 -57.76 -0.80 12.61
N ASN A 75 -57.49 -1.89 11.89
CA ASN A 75 -58.39 -3.05 11.82
C ASN A 75 -58.39 -3.92 13.09
N ALA A 76 -57.39 -3.76 13.97
CA ALA A 76 -57.28 -4.48 15.24
C ALA A 76 -57.86 -3.69 16.43
N VAL A 77 -58.40 -2.48 16.22
CA VAL A 77 -59.02 -1.67 17.27
C VAL A 77 -60.33 -2.33 17.74
N ASP A 78 -60.54 -2.33 19.05
CA ASP A 78 -61.68 -3.00 19.69
C ASP A 78 -63.01 -2.35 19.31
N VAL A 79 -63.94 -3.14 18.77
CA VAL A 79 -65.36 -2.76 18.71
C VAL A 79 -66.05 -3.50 19.85
N PRO A 80 -66.57 -2.79 20.87
CA PRO A 80 -67.22 -3.45 22.00
C PRO A 80 -68.36 -4.35 21.50
N PRO A 81 -68.48 -5.59 22.01
CA PRO A 81 -69.56 -6.48 21.60
C PRO A 81 -70.91 -5.81 21.90
N GLU A 82 -71.91 -6.07 21.05
CA GLU A 82 -73.26 -5.54 21.24
C GLU A 82 -73.75 -5.84 22.68
N PRO A 83 -74.38 -4.86 23.35
CA PRO A 83 -74.78 -5.02 24.73
C PRO A 83 -75.67 -6.26 24.89
N PRO A 84 -75.43 -7.11 25.91
CA PRO A 84 -76.16 -8.36 26.09
C PRO A 84 -77.67 -8.11 26.12
N GLY A 85 -78.45 -9.07 25.63
CA GLY A 85 -79.91 -8.98 25.39
C GLY A 85 -80.81 -8.69 26.60
N TRP A 86 -80.28 -8.15 27.70
CA TRP A 86 -81.02 -7.62 28.85
C TRP A 86 -82.15 -6.68 28.44
N VAL A 87 -81.99 -5.93 27.34
CA VAL A 87 -83.07 -5.08 26.80
C VAL A 87 -84.32 -5.90 26.46
N LYS A 88 -84.16 -7.03 25.76
CA LYS A 88 -85.26 -7.95 25.43
C LYS A 88 -85.80 -8.68 26.67
N ALA A 89 -84.92 -9.02 27.62
CA ALA A 89 -85.32 -9.62 28.88
C ALA A 89 -86.16 -8.68 29.74
N VAL A 90 -85.78 -7.40 29.83
CA VAL A 90 -86.53 -6.35 30.55
C VAL A 90 -87.86 -6.06 29.85
N GLU A 91 -87.89 -6.03 28.52
CA GLU A 91 -89.11 -5.83 27.74
C GLU A 91 -90.10 -7.00 27.87
N ALA A 92 -89.61 -8.23 28.03
CA ALA A 92 -90.43 -9.41 28.29
C ALA A 92 -91.04 -9.39 29.71
N VAL A 93 -90.27 -8.97 30.73
CA VAL A 93 -90.77 -8.79 32.11
C VAL A 93 -91.81 -7.66 32.18
N ALA A 94 -91.60 -6.57 31.44
CA ALA A 94 -92.50 -5.42 31.42
C ALA A 94 -93.87 -5.70 30.79
N LYS A 95 -94.02 -6.78 30.02
CA LYS A 95 -95.28 -7.20 29.38
C LYS A 95 -96.12 -8.18 30.21
N ILE A 96 -95.68 -8.59 31.40
CA ILE A 96 -96.42 -9.53 32.26
C ILE A 96 -97.50 -8.76 33.03
N ASP A 97 -98.76 -9.18 32.90
CA ASP A 97 -99.90 -8.55 33.56
C ASP A 97 -100.04 -9.03 35.02
N ALA A 98 -100.20 -8.11 35.98
CA ALA A 98 -100.05 -8.38 37.41
C ALA A 98 -101.19 -9.19 38.07
N LYS A 99 -102.21 -9.60 37.31
CA LYS A 99 -103.45 -10.22 37.84
C LYS A 99 -103.51 -11.75 37.79
N GLU A 100 -102.70 -12.43 36.98
CA GLU A 100 -102.67 -13.91 36.92
C GLU A 100 -101.45 -14.47 37.66
N GLY A 101 -101.69 -14.81 38.93
CA GLY A 101 -100.66 -15.20 39.89
C GLY A 101 -99.95 -16.51 39.56
N ARG A 102 -98.61 -16.44 39.71
CA ARG A 102 -97.67 -17.51 40.10
C ARG A 102 -97.47 -18.73 39.19
N VAL A 103 -98.42 -19.13 38.34
CA VAL A 103 -98.28 -20.36 37.52
C VAL A 103 -97.44 -20.14 36.25
N GLY A 104 -97.45 -18.95 35.64
CA GLY A 104 -96.65 -18.63 34.44
C GLY A 104 -95.31 -17.93 34.69
N ILE A 105 -95.06 -17.44 35.91
CA ILE A 105 -93.85 -16.65 36.23
C ILE A 105 -92.58 -17.51 36.17
N SER A 106 -92.67 -18.78 36.58
CA SER A 106 -91.53 -19.71 36.51
C SER A 106 -91.12 -20.01 35.06
N ASP A 107 -92.10 -20.18 34.17
CA ASP A 107 -91.84 -20.43 32.75
C ASP A 107 -91.27 -19.19 32.06
N VAL A 108 -91.79 -18.00 32.37
CA VAL A 108 -91.26 -16.74 31.83
C VAL A 108 -89.86 -16.42 32.36
N LEU A 109 -89.57 -16.64 33.66
CA LEU A 109 -88.19 -16.55 34.18
C LEU A 109 -87.28 -17.60 33.53
N GLY A 110 -87.79 -18.81 33.25
CA GLY A 110 -87.08 -19.85 32.53
C GLY A 110 -86.72 -19.45 31.10
N ASP A 111 -87.63 -18.81 30.38
CA ASP A 111 -87.42 -18.30 29.02
C ASP A 111 -86.50 -17.08 28.98
N ILE A 112 -86.61 -16.18 29.96
CA ILE A 112 -85.65 -15.08 30.15
C ILE A 112 -84.26 -15.63 30.41
N HIS A 113 -84.13 -16.59 31.33
CA HIS A 113 -82.84 -17.23 31.63
C HIS A 113 -82.26 -17.90 30.38
N LYS A 114 -83.05 -18.66 29.62
CA LYS A 114 -82.61 -19.28 28.36
C LYS A 114 -82.19 -18.25 27.31
N SER A 115 -82.97 -17.17 27.13
CA SER A 115 -82.65 -16.09 26.18
C SER A 115 -81.37 -15.36 26.57
N LEU A 116 -81.20 -15.08 27.86
CA LEU A 116 -80.02 -14.41 28.41
C LEU A 116 -78.76 -15.27 28.28
N VAL A 117 -78.86 -16.56 28.61
CA VAL A 117 -77.78 -17.54 28.43
C VAL A 117 -77.42 -17.69 26.95
N LYS A 118 -78.41 -17.70 26.05
CA LYS A 118 -78.19 -17.76 24.60
C LYS A 118 -77.48 -16.50 24.07
N ALA A 119 -77.98 -15.31 24.41
CA ALA A 119 -77.38 -14.04 24.00
C ALA A 119 -75.97 -13.86 24.59
N HIS A 120 -75.74 -14.29 25.83
CA HIS A 120 -74.41 -14.28 26.44
C HIS A 120 -73.44 -15.24 25.73
N LYS A 121 -73.91 -16.44 25.35
CA LYS A 121 -73.11 -17.41 24.59
C LYS A 121 -72.79 -16.91 23.18
N GLU A 122 -73.74 -16.24 22.51
CA GLU A 122 -73.53 -15.61 21.21
C GLU A 122 -72.55 -14.42 21.31
N ALA A 123 -72.70 -13.54 22.31
CA ALA A 123 -71.79 -12.43 22.55
C ALA A 123 -70.37 -12.91 22.92
N LEU A 124 -70.23 -13.95 23.75
CA LEU A 124 -68.95 -14.59 24.03
C LEU A 124 -68.35 -15.19 22.76
N GLY A 125 -69.13 -15.89 21.94
CA GLY A 125 -68.67 -16.46 20.67
C GLY A 125 -68.15 -15.38 19.71
N ALA A 126 -68.90 -14.29 19.55
CA ALA A 126 -68.49 -13.14 18.74
C ALA A 126 -67.22 -12.46 19.29
N TYR A 127 -67.11 -12.33 20.61
CA TYR A 127 -65.92 -11.80 21.27
C TYR A 127 -64.69 -12.69 21.06
N TYR A 128 -64.84 -14.02 21.16
CA TYR A 128 -63.76 -14.96 20.91
C TYR A 128 -63.27 -14.93 19.46
N GLU A 129 -64.17 -14.89 18.48
CA GLU A 129 -63.78 -14.77 17.06
C GLU A 129 -63.13 -13.41 16.77
N ALA A 130 -63.70 -12.30 17.26
CA ALA A 130 -63.09 -10.97 17.12
C ALA A 130 -61.70 -10.89 17.78
N SER A 131 -61.52 -11.52 18.95
CA SER A 131 -60.23 -11.58 19.64
C SER A 131 -59.21 -12.43 18.87
N LYS A 132 -59.63 -13.57 18.31
CA LYS A 132 -58.79 -14.43 17.47
C LYS A 132 -58.36 -13.73 16.18
N GLU A 133 -59.27 -13.00 15.53
CA GLU A 133 -58.97 -12.18 14.36
C GLU A 133 -57.96 -11.07 14.68
N ARG A 134 -58.14 -10.38 15.81
CA ARG A 134 -57.20 -9.37 16.32
C ARG A 134 -55.82 -9.93 16.59
N HIS A 135 -55.73 -11.07 17.28
CA HIS A 135 -54.46 -11.75 17.53
C HIS A 135 -53.80 -12.23 16.22
N SER A 136 -54.58 -12.59 15.22
CA SER A 136 -54.10 -12.91 13.87
C SER A 136 -53.50 -11.68 13.18
N LEU A 137 -54.19 -10.53 13.21
CA LEU A 137 -53.69 -9.25 12.67
C LEU A 137 -52.41 -8.79 13.37
N LEU A 138 -52.39 -8.80 14.71
CA LEU A 138 -51.19 -8.49 15.50
C LEU A 138 -50.02 -9.43 15.20
N ARG A 139 -50.30 -10.71 14.91
CA ARG A 139 -49.28 -11.67 14.49
C ARG A 139 -48.75 -11.37 13.09
N LYS A 140 -49.59 -10.88 12.17
CA LYS A 140 -49.20 -10.47 10.80
C LYS A 140 -48.30 -9.23 10.78
N MET A 141 -48.39 -8.33 11.76
CA MET A 141 -47.49 -7.16 11.87
C MET A 141 -46.03 -7.52 12.23
N ARG A 142 -45.78 -8.68 12.86
CA ARG A 142 -44.43 -9.08 13.31
C ARG A 142 -43.37 -9.08 12.19
N PRO A 143 -43.61 -9.66 11.00
CA PRO A 143 -42.67 -9.57 9.87
C PRO A 143 -42.40 -8.12 9.43
N ASP A 144 -43.40 -7.26 9.37
CA ASP A 144 -43.20 -5.85 8.98
C ASP A 144 -42.33 -5.10 10.01
N TRP A 145 -42.52 -5.34 11.30
CA TRP A 145 -41.64 -4.79 12.35
C TRP A 145 -40.18 -5.24 12.19
N ARG A 146 -39.97 -6.52 11.87
CA ARG A 146 -38.62 -7.05 11.55
C ARG A 146 -38.05 -6.39 10.30
N GLN A 147 -38.86 -6.13 9.29
CA GLN A 147 -38.45 -5.48 8.06
C GLN A 147 -38.04 -4.02 8.29
N ILE A 148 -38.78 -3.28 9.12
CA ILE A 148 -38.41 -1.93 9.58
C ILE A 148 -37.05 -1.96 10.29
N GLN A 149 -36.88 -2.86 11.26
CA GLN A 149 -35.62 -3.00 12.01
C GLN A 149 -34.44 -3.34 11.09
N GLN A 150 -34.63 -4.25 10.13
CA GLN A 150 -33.59 -4.60 9.15
C GLN A 150 -33.25 -3.42 8.23
N THR A 151 -34.25 -2.65 7.79
CA THR A 151 -34.06 -1.50 6.89
C THR A 151 -33.31 -0.38 7.61
N LEU A 152 -33.72 -0.02 8.83
CA LEU A 152 -33.00 0.92 9.70
C LEU A 152 -31.58 0.43 10.00
N GLY A 153 -31.40 -0.86 10.27
CA GLY A 153 -30.08 -1.45 10.50
C GLY A 153 -29.16 -1.36 9.28
N LYS A 154 -29.69 -1.46 8.05
CA LYS A 154 -28.91 -1.24 6.83
C LYS A 154 -28.46 0.21 6.69
N VAL A 155 -29.37 1.17 6.96
CA VAL A 155 -29.04 2.60 6.93
C VAL A 155 -27.97 2.92 7.98
N GLY A 156 -28.10 2.40 9.20
CA GLY A 156 -27.09 2.56 10.26
C GLY A 156 -25.71 2.08 9.83
N LYS A 157 -25.60 0.87 9.27
CA LYS A 157 -24.32 0.34 8.75
C LYS A 157 -23.72 1.18 7.63
N SER A 158 -24.53 1.73 6.72
CA SER A 158 -24.04 2.64 5.69
C SER A 158 -23.48 3.93 6.29
N VAL A 159 -24.17 4.52 7.29
CA VAL A 159 -23.69 5.71 8.01
C VAL A 159 -22.40 5.43 8.78
N ASP A 160 -22.34 4.33 9.52
CA ASP A 160 -21.13 3.92 10.25
C ASP A 160 -19.94 3.75 9.29
N SER A 161 -20.17 3.08 8.15
CA SER A 161 -19.12 2.92 7.13
C SER A 161 -18.65 4.25 6.54
N LEU A 162 -19.54 5.23 6.37
CA LEU A 162 -19.16 6.57 5.90
C LEU A 162 -18.37 7.33 6.96
N LEU A 163 -18.73 7.21 8.24
CA LEU A 163 -17.98 7.81 9.36
C LEU A 163 -16.57 7.24 9.47
N ASP A 164 -16.41 5.92 9.43
CA ASP A 164 -15.09 5.26 9.48
C ASP A 164 -14.19 5.70 8.32
N ARG A 165 -14.77 5.86 7.13
CA ARG A 165 -14.05 6.37 5.95
C ARG A 165 -13.66 7.84 6.10
N ALA A 166 -14.54 8.67 6.65
CA ALA A 166 -14.25 10.09 6.90
C ALA A 166 -13.06 10.26 7.85
N VAL A 167 -12.99 9.47 8.94
CA VAL A 167 -11.83 9.47 9.86
C VAL A 167 -10.54 9.10 9.15
N THR A 168 -10.60 8.12 8.24
CA THR A 168 -9.43 7.70 7.46
C THR A 168 -8.95 8.81 6.50
N ILE A 169 -9.88 9.52 5.85
CA ILE A 169 -9.54 10.68 5.02
C ILE A 169 -8.95 11.80 5.84
N ASP A 170 -9.53 12.10 7.01
CA ASP A 170 -9.04 13.18 7.88
C ASP A 170 -7.56 12.93 8.27
N ARG A 171 -7.22 11.69 8.60
CA ARG A 171 -5.83 11.28 8.83
C ARG A 171 -4.94 11.51 7.60
N HIS A 172 -5.39 11.13 6.41
CA HIS A 172 -4.62 11.34 5.18
C HIS A 172 -4.49 12.82 4.81
N MET A 173 -5.51 13.62 5.11
CA MET A 173 -5.51 15.07 4.91
C MET A 173 -4.57 15.77 5.88
N GLN A 174 -4.53 15.33 7.14
CA GLN A 174 -3.58 15.83 8.13
C GLN A 174 -2.13 15.50 7.72
N GLU A 175 -1.85 14.26 7.33
CA GLU A 175 -0.53 13.87 6.81
C GLU A 175 -0.15 14.67 5.55
N TYR A 176 -1.11 15.02 4.69
CA TYR A 176 -0.89 15.89 3.54
C TYR A 176 -0.58 17.33 3.96
N GLU A 177 -1.34 17.88 4.90
CA GLU A 177 -1.14 19.23 5.43
C GLU A 177 0.23 19.38 6.09
N ASP A 178 0.68 18.39 6.88
CA ASP A 178 2.01 18.39 7.50
C ASP A 178 3.14 18.46 6.45
N ILE A 179 2.97 17.77 5.32
CA ILE A 179 3.90 17.82 4.17
C ILE A 179 3.82 19.17 3.47
N VAL A 180 2.63 19.74 3.29
CA VAL A 180 2.46 21.06 2.66
C VAL A 180 3.08 22.16 3.50
N ARG A 181 2.93 22.08 4.83
CA ARG A 181 3.55 22.99 5.82
C ARG A 181 5.05 22.77 5.99
N ALA A 182 5.63 21.76 5.34
CA ALA A 182 7.05 21.42 5.41
C ALA A 182 7.53 21.21 6.86
N GLU A 183 6.71 20.56 7.70
CA GLU A 183 7.06 20.33 9.10
C GLU A 183 8.28 19.39 9.20
N ASP A 184 9.21 19.67 10.12
CA ASP A 184 10.44 18.88 10.29
C ASP A 184 10.16 17.38 10.53
N ARG A 185 9.03 17.08 11.19
CA ARG A 185 8.55 15.70 11.38
C ARG A 185 8.21 15.02 10.05
N ALA A 186 7.52 15.71 9.14
CA ALA A 186 7.15 15.16 7.84
C ALA A 186 8.40 14.90 6.97
N VAL A 187 9.37 15.81 6.99
CA VAL A 187 10.65 15.65 6.29
C VAL A 187 11.43 14.44 6.82
N SER A 188 11.55 14.30 8.14
CA SER A 188 12.28 13.19 8.76
C SER A 188 11.62 11.82 8.54
N ILE A 189 10.29 11.73 8.59
CA ILE A 189 9.55 10.51 8.29
C ILE A 189 9.78 10.10 6.82
N LEU A 190 9.70 11.06 5.90
CA LEU A 190 9.85 10.77 4.49
C LEU A 190 11.31 10.43 4.13
N SER A 191 12.30 11.07 4.75
CA SER A 191 13.72 10.72 4.57
C SER A 191 14.05 9.34 5.13
N SER A 192 13.58 9.03 6.34
CA SER A 192 13.84 7.72 6.97
C SER A 192 13.17 6.58 6.19
N SER A 193 11.95 6.82 5.71
CA SER A 193 11.20 5.87 4.87
C SER A 193 11.91 5.64 3.53
N SER A 194 12.45 6.69 2.90
CA SER A 194 13.21 6.56 1.64
C SER A 194 14.48 5.70 1.79
N LEU A 195 15.16 5.75 2.94
CA LEU A 195 16.32 4.90 3.22
C LEU A 195 15.93 3.43 3.32
N VAL A 196 14.85 3.13 4.06
CA VAL A 196 14.34 1.75 4.18
C VAL A 196 13.94 1.20 2.80
N TYR A 197 13.19 1.98 2.02
CA TYR A 197 12.81 1.59 0.66
C TYR A 197 14.02 1.36 -0.24
N PHE A 198 15.06 2.18 -0.15
CA PHE A 198 16.29 1.98 -0.92
C PHE A 198 16.93 0.62 -0.65
N PHE A 199 17.14 0.27 0.62
CA PHE A 199 17.79 -0.99 0.98
C PHE A 199 16.92 -2.22 0.66
N VAL A 200 15.61 -2.14 0.93
CA VAL A 200 14.67 -3.23 0.61
C VAL A 200 14.63 -3.46 -0.90
N SER A 201 14.46 -2.40 -1.69
CA SER A 201 14.42 -2.51 -3.15
C SER A 201 15.76 -2.94 -3.75
N ALA A 202 16.89 -2.49 -3.19
CA ALA A 202 18.22 -2.95 -3.60
C ALA A 202 18.41 -4.45 -3.35
N LEU A 203 17.97 -4.96 -2.19
CA LEU A 203 18.03 -6.39 -1.88
C LEU A 203 17.19 -7.20 -2.87
N VAL A 204 15.96 -6.78 -3.13
CA VAL A 204 15.09 -7.45 -4.11
C VAL A 204 15.70 -7.39 -5.52
N LEU A 205 16.31 -6.27 -5.91
CA LEU A 205 17.00 -6.15 -7.19
C LEU A 205 18.23 -7.07 -7.28
N CYS A 206 18.96 -7.28 -6.19
CA CYS A 206 20.04 -8.28 -6.14
C CYS A 206 19.52 -9.70 -6.37
N VAL A 207 18.37 -10.06 -5.77
CA VAL A 207 17.71 -11.36 -6.04
C VAL A 207 17.29 -11.46 -7.51
N ALA A 208 16.76 -10.38 -8.09
CA ALA A 208 16.42 -10.31 -9.50
C ALA A 208 17.61 -10.51 -10.43
N ILE A 209 18.78 -9.96 -10.11
CA ILE A 209 20.04 -10.22 -10.83
C ILE A 209 20.40 -11.71 -10.77
N GLY A 210 20.17 -12.38 -9.63
CA GLY A 210 20.31 -13.83 -9.51
C GLY A 210 19.36 -14.57 -10.46
N GLY A 211 18.09 -14.18 -10.51
CA GLY A 211 17.10 -14.72 -11.45
C GLY A 211 17.48 -14.51 -12.91
N ALA A 212 17.97 -13.32 -13.27
CA ALA A 212 18.45 -13.00 -14.61
C ALA A 212 19.70 -13.81 -14.98
N THR A 213 20.58 -14.09 -14.00
CA THR A 213 21.76 -14.95 -14.20
C THR A 213 21.37 -16.39 -14.47
N ILE A 214 20.34 -16.90 -13.78
CA ILE A 214 19.77 -18.22 -14.06
C ILE A 214 19.19 -18.23 -15.48
N ASN A 215 18.40 -17.21 -15.86
CA ASN A 215 17.85 -17.14 -17.21
C ASN A 215 18.97 -17.08 -18.28
N PHE A 216 19.98 -16.26 -18.08
CA PHE A 216 21.16 -16.20 -18.95
C PHE A 216 21.82 -17.56 -19.14
N SER A 217 21.99 -18.33 -18.05
CA SER A 217 22.60 -19.65 -18.11
C SER A 217 21.74 -20.70 -18.84
N LEU A 218 20.41 -20.53 -18.86
CA LEU A 218 19.48 -21.37 -19.60
C LEU A 218 19.59 -21.12 -21.11
N ILE A 219 19.76 -19.85 -21.51
CA ILE A 219 19.77 -19.42 -22.90
C ILE A 219 21.15 -19.57 -23.56
N ALA A 220 22.22 -19.20 -22.87
CA ALA A 220 23.55 -19.01 -23.48
C ALA A 220 24.14 -20.30 -24.09
N ARG A 221 23.90 -21.46 -23.47
CA ARG A 221 24.44 -22.75 -23.96
C ARG A 221 23.81 -23.18 -25.31
N PRO A 222 22.48 -23.32 -25.44
CA PRO A 222 21.84 -23.59 -26.73
C PRO A 222 22.22 -22.58 -27.82
N MET A 223 22.31 -21.30 -27.45
CA MET A 223 22.67 -20.24 -28.40
C MET A 223 24.11 -20.37 -28.91
N ALA A 224 25.02 -20.94 -28.10
CA ALA A 224 26.38 -21.24 -28.56
C ALA A 224 26.38 -22.29 -29.67
N GLU A 225 25.45 -23.23 -29.67
CA GLU A 225 25.40 -24.21 -30.76
C GLU A 225 24.72 -23.67 -32.00
N MET A 226 23.64 -22.91 -31.84
CA MET A 226 22.89 -22.35 -32.95
C MET A 226 23.64 -21.23 -33.69
N VAL A 227 24.39 -20.39 -32.95
CA VAL A 227 25.07 -19.20 -33.50
C VAL A 227 26.59 -19.43 -33.67
N GLY A 228 27.09 -20.58 -33.23
CA GLY A 228 28.50 -20.97 -33.32
C GLY A 228 29.31 -20.50 -32.11
N GLY A 229 29.66 -21.44 -31.23
CA GLY A 229 30.20 -21.16 -29.89
C GLY A 229 31.64 -20.67 -29.88
N THR A 230 32.33 -20.84 -31.00
CA THR A 230 33.68 -20.33 -31.25
C THR A 230 33.67 -18.98 -31.99
N SER A 231 32.50 -18.52 -32.44
CA SER A 231 32.39 -17.19 -33.05
C SER A 231 32.50 -16.12 -31.95
N MET A 232 33.47 -15.24 -32.12
CA MET A 232 33.77 -14.16 -31.18
C MET A 232 33.57 -12.83 -31.89
N ILE A 233 32.81 -11.92 -31.26
CA ILE A 233 32.64 -10.55 -31.73
C ILE A 233 33.27 -9.64 -30.68
N GLY A 234 34.32 -8.92 -31.05
CA GLY A 234 34.95 -7.93 -30.15
C GLY A 234 35.49 -8.50 -28.83
N GLY A 235 35.90 -9.78 -28.80
CA GLY A 235 36.43 -10.45 -27.61
C GLY A 235 35.38 -11.15 -26.72
N PHE A 236 34.09 -11.03 -27.05
CA PHE A 236 33.01 -11.75 -26.37
C PHE A 236 32.45 -12.86 -27.27
N ARG A 237 31.95 -13.95 -26.69
CA ARG A 237 31.28 -15.03 -27.45
C ARG A 237 29.97 -14.50 -28.00
N THR A 238 29.68 -14.75 -29.28
CA THR A 238 28.43 -14.29 -29.91
C THR A 238 27.19 -14.82 -29.17
N ALA A 239 27.28 -16.03 -28.61
CA ALA A 239 26.23 -16.64 -27.81
C ALA A 239 25.85 -15.83 -26.55
N ASP A 240 26.86 -15.30 -25.86
CA ASP A 240 26.67 -14.51 -24.64
C ASP A 240 26.00 -13.17 -24.98
N ILE A 241 26.40 -12.55 -26.10
CA ILE A 241 25.76 -11.32 -26.59
C ILE A 241 24.30 -11.58 -26.95
N ALA A 242 24.02 -12.67 -27.67
CA ALA A 242 22.65 -13.00 -28.09
C ALA A 242 21.74 -13.28 -26.88
N ALA A 243 22.22 -14.05 -25.89
CA ALA A 243 21.48 -14.29 -24.64
C ALA A 243 21.21 -12.99 -23.87
N LEU A 244 22.21 -12.10 -23.78
CA LEU A 244 22.03 -10.80 -23.13
C LEU A 244 20.98 -9.93 -23.85
N VAL A 245 20.99 -9.91 -25.19
CA VAL A 245 20.02 -9.13 -25.98
C VAL A 245 18.60 -9.62 -25.75
N ILE A 246 18.37 -10.94 -25.70
CA ILE A 246 17.04 -11.50 -25.40
C ILE A 246 16.56 -10.99 -24.03
N ILE A 247 17.37 -11.18 -22.98
CA ILE A 247 17.02 -10.74 -21.62
C ILE A 247 16.79 -9.22 -21.55
N MET A 248 17.58 -8.42 -22.26
CA MET A 248 17.39 -6.97 -22.31
C MET A 248 16.07 -6.59 -22.98
N VAL A 249 15.70 -7.27 -24.06
CA VAL A 249 14.39 -7.07 -24.71
C VAL A 249 13.27 -7.48 -23.77
N GLU A 250 13.39 -8.61 -23.07
CA GLU A 250 12.39 -9.06 -22.10
C GLU A 250 12.20 -8.09 -20.93
N ILE A 251 13.30 -7.66 -20.29
CA ILE A 251 13.23 -6.67 -19.21
C ILE A 251 12.60 -5.37 -19.71
N SER A 252 12.94 -4.93 -20.93
CA SER A 252 12.36 -3.73 -21.53
C SER A 252 10.86 -3.89 -21.80
N MET A 253 10.43 -5.02 -22.39
CA MET A 253 9.02 -5.31 -22.64
C MET A 253 8.23 -5.48 -21.34
N GLY A 254 8.83 -6.09 -20.32
CA GLY A 254 8.27 -6.21 -18.98
C GLY A 254 8.05 -4.86 -18.33
N LEU A 255 9.03 -3.96 -18.43
CA LEU A 255 8.92 -2.59 -17.94
C LEU A 255 7.76 -1.83 -18.62
N PHE A 256 7.64 -1.94 -19.95
CA PHE A 256 6.54 -1.35 -20.70
C PHE A 256 5.18 -1.94 -20.34
N LEU A 257 5.11 -3.26 -20.10
CA LEU A 257 3.89 -3.93 -19.67
C LEU A 257 3.44 -3.42 -18.29
N MET A 258 4.35 -3.31 -17.33
CA MET A 258 4.06 -2.84 -15.97
C MET A 258 3.64 -1.37 -15.92
N GLU A 259 4.26 -0.55 -16.76
CA GLU A 259 3.86 0.85 -16.95
C GLU A 259 2.48 0.96 -17.60
N SER A 260 2.20 0.15 -18.63
CA SER A 260 0.90 0.13 -19.31
C SER A 260 -0.24 -0.38 -18.41
N LEU A 261 0.07 -1.24 -17.44
CA LEU A 261 -0.88 -1.68 -16.42
C LEU A 261 -1.06 -0.66 -15.28
N ARG A 262 -0.32 0.46 -15.28
CA ARG A 262 -0.27 1.46 -14.20
C ARG A 262 0.13 0.88 -12.84
N ILE A 263 0.87 -0.22 -12.85
CA ILE A 263 1.48 -0.77 -11.64
C ILE A 263 2.73 0.06 -11.31
N THR A 264 3.54 0.37 -12.33
CA THR A 264 4.71 1.25 -12.20
C THR A 264 4.52 2.60 -12.86
N ARG A 265 5.32 3.60 -12.47
CA ARG A 265 5.32 4.97 -13.02
C ARG A 265 6.72 5.49 -13.36
N LEU A 266 7.54 4.65 -13.99
CA LEU A 266 8.86 5.06 -14.45
C LEU A 266 8.79 5.97 -15.69
N PHE A 267 7.74 5.83 -16.51
CA PHE A 267 7.58 6.60 -17.74
C PHE A 267 6.22 7.31 -17.81
N PRO A 268 6.07 8.52 -17.22
CA PRO A 268 4.79 9.22 -17.11
C PRO A 268 4.09 9.47 -18.46
N VAL A 269 4.85 9.50 -19.57
CA VAL A 269 4.32 9.61 -20.94
C VAL A 269 3.37 8.46 -21.30
N ILE A 270 3.66 7.24 -20.85
CA ILE A 270 2.85 6.05 -21.15
C ILE A 270 1.58 6.03 -20.29
N GLY A 271 1.68 6.46 -19.03
CA GLY A 271 0.52 6.58 -18.13
C GLY A 271 -0.53 7.59 -18.61
N ALA A 272 -0.10 8.63 -19.33
CA ALA A 272 -0.93 9.68 -19.91
C ALA A 272 -1.61 9.29 -21.24
N LEU A 273 -1.29 8.12 -21.81
CA LEU A 273 -1.91 7.66 -23.05
C LEU A 273 -3.41 7.33 -22.85
N PRO A 274 -4.25 7.56 -23.89
CA PRO A 274 -5.65 7.14 -23.88
C PRO A 274 -5.81 5.65 -23.55
N ASP A 275 -6.90 5.29 -22.87
CA ASP A 275 -7.13 3.90 -22.41
C ASP A 275 -7.08 2.88 -23.56
N LYS A 276 -7.62 3.23 -24.73
CA LYS A 276 -7.63 2.35 -25.92
C LYS A 276 -6.21 2.02 -26.40
N THR A 277 -5.32 3.01 -26.45
CA THR A 277 -3.93 2.80 -26.88
C THR A 277 -3.14 2.03 -25.83
N ARG A 278 -3.41 2.26 -24.55
CA ARG A 278 -2.77 1.55 -23.44
C ARG A 278 -3.13 0.07 -23.45
N VAL A 279 -4.40 -0.28 -23.60
CA VAL A 279 -4.84 -1.69 -23.69
C VAL A 279 -4.21 -2.39 -24.90
N ARG A 280 -4.10 -1.71 -26.05
CA ARG A 280 -3.38 -2.26 -27.22
C ARG A 280 -1.91 -2.51 -26.90
N MET A 281 -1.24 -1.57 -26.23
CA MET A 281 0.15 -1.72 -25.82
C MET A 281 0.33 -2.93 -24.89
N VAL A 282 -0.55 -3.11 -23.89
CA VAL A 282 -0.57 -4.28 -23.01
C VAL A 282 -0.61 -5.58 -23.80
N TRP A 283 -1.55 -5.71 -24.75
CA TRP A 283 -1.65 -6.89 -25.60
C TRP A 283 -0.39 -7.11 -26.45
N ILE A 284 0.14 -6.06 -27.07
CA ILE A 284 1.35 -6.15 -27.91
C ILE A 284 2.56 -6.62 -27.07
N THR A 285 2.84 -5.95 -25.96
CA THR A 285 3.99 -6.29 -25.10
C THR A 285 3.84 -7.68 -24.48
N PHE A 286 2.62 -8.05 -24.08
CA PHE A 286 2.33 -9.37 -23.55
C PHE A 286 2.52 -10.47 -24.61
N THR A 287 2.05 -10.26 -25.84
CA THR A 287 2.26 -11.23 -26.93
C THR A 287 3.73 -11.39 -27.28
N ILE A 288 4.52 -10.31 -27.28
CA ILE A 288 5.97 -10.38 -27.49
C ILE A 288 6.65 -11.16 -26.37
N LEU A 289 6.34 -10.86 -25.10
CA LEU A 289 6.87 -11.59 -23.95
C LEU A 289 6.49 -13.07 -23.98
N PHE A 290 5.24 -13.39 -24.34
CA PHE A 290 4.78 -14.76 -24.45
C PHE A 290 5.51 -15.53 -25.56
N LEU A 291 5.76 -14.88 -26.70
CA LEU A 291 6.53 -15.48 -27.79
C LEU A 291 7.98 -15.71 -27.36
N LEU A 292 8.62 -14.72 -26.73
CA LEU A 292 10.00 -14.86 -26.21
C LEU A 292 10.08 -15.97 -25.17
N ALA A 293 9.18 -16.01 -24.19
CA ALA A 293 9.11 -17.08 -23.19
C ALA A 293 8.90 -18.47 -23.81
N SER A 294 8.14 -18.57 -24.90
CA SER A 294 7.97 -19.82 -25.66
C SER A 294 9.26 -20.25 -26.36
N VAL A 295 10.01 -19.29 -26.91
CA VAL A 295 11.34 -19.54 -27.49
C VAL A 295 12.32 -19.97 -26.40
N GLU A 296 12.33 -19.32 -25.24
CA GLU A 296 13.21 -19.68 -24.12
C GLU A 296 12.90 -21.06 -23.54
N ALA A 297 11.63 -21.45 -23.46
CA ALA A 297 11.24 -22.80 -23.10
C ALA A 297 11.79 -23.85 -24.10
N GLY A 298 11.79 -23.52 -25.39
CA GLY A 298 12.42 -24.33 -26.43
C GLY A 298 13.94 -24.40 -26.32
N LEU A 299 14.60 -23.27 -26.01
CA LEU A 299 16.05 -23.24 -25.76
C LEU A 299 16.41 -24.05 -24.51
N ALA A 300 15.63 -23.94 -23.43
CA ALA A 300 15.84 -24.73 -22.22
C ALA A 300 15.68 -26.24 -22.47
N TYR A 301 14.72 -26.64 -23.31
CA TYR A 301 14.61 -28.01 -23.80
C TYR A 301 15.88 -28.46 -24.54
N MET A 302 16.35 -27.65 -25.49
CA MET A 302 17.57 -27.94 -26.24
C MET A 302 18.77 -28.08 -25.31
N ARG A 303 18.92 -27.19 -24.32
CA ARG A 303 20.01 -27.26 -23.32
C ARG A 303 20.06 -28.61 -22.63
N GLU A 304 18.91 -29.12 -22.20
CA GLU A 304 18.83 -30.39 -21.49
C GLU A 304 19.15 -31.57 -22.40
N MET A 305 18.67 -31.55 -23.65
CA MET A 305 19.01 -32.57 -24.64
C MET A 305 20.52 -32.63 -24.91
N LEU A 306 21.17 -31.46 -25.04
CA LEU A 306 22.62 -31.37 -25.28
C LEU A 306 23.43 -31.87 -24.09
N LEU A 307 22.99 -31.55 -22.87
CA LEU A 307 23.60 -32.10 -21.66
C LEU A 307 23.46 -33.63 -21.60
N HIS A 308 22.35 -34.20 -22.06
CA HIS A 308 22.18 -35.64 -22.14
C HIS A 308 23.17 -36.29 -23.13
N ASP A 309 23.33 -35.69 -24.32
CA ASP A 309 24.25 -36.17 -25.33
C ASP A 309 25.72 -36.11 -24.86
N GLU A 310 26.10 -35.04 -24.16
CA GLU A 310 27.43 -34.91 -23.54
C GLU A 310 27.67 -35.99 -22.47
N LEU A 311 26.69 -36.23 -21.59
CA LEU A 311 26.79 -37.22 -20.52
C LEU A 311 26.88 -38.64 -21.08
N ALA A 312 26.03 -38.98 -22.06
CA ALA A 312 26.05 -40.29 -22.73
C ALA A 312 27.40 -40.53 -23.43
N THR A 313 27.89 -39.54 -24.18
CA THR A 313 29.19 -39.64 -24.86
C THR A 313 30.33 -39.79 -23.86
N SER A 314 30.32 -39.02 -22.78
CA SER A 314 31.37 -39.09 -21.75
C SER A 314 31.36 -40.40 -20.95
N ALA A 315 30.19 -41.05 -20.79
CA ALA A 315 30.07 -42.35 -20.15
C ALA A 315 30.56 -43.48 -21.06
N LEU A 316 30.23 -43.42 -22.36
CA LEU A 316 30.76 -44.32 -23.38
C LEU A 316 32.30 -44.23 -23.45
N LEU A 317 32.85 -43.02 -23.41
CA LEU A 317 34.31 -42.79 -23.41
C LEU A 317 35.00 -43.26 -22.12
N ARG A 318 34.29 -43.31 -20.99
CA ARG A 318 34.80 -43.84 -19.72
C ARG A 318 34.64 -45.36 -19.57
N GLY A 319 33.98 -46.03 -20.54
CA GLY A 319 33.73 -47.48 -20.50
C GLY A 319 32.76 -47.93 -19.41
N ASP A 320 31.94 -47.01 -18.90
CA ASP A 320 31.06 -47.26 -17.76
C ASP A 320 29.70 -47.80 -18.23
N ALA A 321 29.47 -49.10 -18.09
CA ALA A 321 28.27 -49.80 -18.59
C ALA A 321 26.99 -49.52 -17.76
N ALA A 322 27.10 -48.77 -16.65
CA ALA A 322 25.99 -48.43 -15.76
C ALA A 322 25.15 -47.21 -16.22
N ALA A 323 25.53 -46.55 -17.31
CA ALA A 323 24.89 -45.32 -17.81
C ALA A 323 23.47 -45.52 -18.39
N THR A 324 23.00 -46.76 -18.52
CA THR A 324 21.70 -47.10 -19.11
C THR A 324 20.51 -47.05 -18.13
N LEU A 325 20.74 -46.90 -16.82
CA LEU A 325 19.68 -46.84 -15.80
C LEU A 325 19.19 -45.42 -15.48
N SER A 326 19.76 -44.39 -16.11
CA SER A 326 19.44 -42.99 -15.81
C SER A 326 18.12 -42.50 -16.42
N GLY A 327 17.56 -43.20 -17.42
CA GLY A 327 16.53 -42.65 -18.32
C GLY A 327 15.10 -42.51 -17.77
N GLU A 328 14.73 -43.23 -16.70
CA GLU A 328 13.30 -43.41 -16.34
C GLU A 328 12.67 -42.19 -15.63
N TYR A 329 13.47 -41.33 -14.98
CA TYR A 329 12.99 -40.12 -14.28
C TYR A 329 13.42 -38.79 -14.94
N MET A 330 14.04 -38.83 -16.12
CA MET A 330 14.66 -37.64 -16.76
C MET A 330 13.65 -36.67 -17.37
N TRP A 331 12.45 -37.13 -17.73
CA TRP A 331 11.39 -36.26 -18.23
C TRP A 331 10.98 -35.20 -17.20
N ILE A 332 11.19 -35.48 -15.91
CA ILE A 332 10.91 -34.55 -14.81
C ILE A 332 11.88 -33.36 -14.86
N THR A 333 13.18 -33.60 -15.08
CA THR A 333 14.17 -32.50 -15.19
C THR A 333 13.95 -31.70 -16.46
N THR A 334 13.72 -32.35 -17.60
CA THR A 334 13.41 -31.67 -18.86
C THR A 334 12.15 -30.80 -18.74
N ALA A 335 11.05 -31.34 -18.21
CA ALA A 335 9.82 -30.58 -18.01
C ALA A 335 9.99 -29.42 -17.00
N ALA A 336 10.77 -29.64 -15.94
CA ALA A 336 11.08 -28.59 -14.95
C ALA A 336 11.93 -27.47 -15.55
N GLN A 337 12.94 -27.78 -16.37
CA GLN A 337 13.79 -26.77 -17.03
C GLN A 337 13.01 -26.01 -18.09
N MET A 338 12.16 -26.68 -18.88
CA MET A 338 11.26 -26.02 -19.83
C MET A 338 10.27 -25.10 -19.13
N GLY A 339 9.65 -25.58 -18.04
CA GLY A 339 8.75 -24.77 -17.22
C GLY A 339 9.46 -23.56 -16.61
N MET A 340 10.70 -23.74 -16.15
CA MET A 340 11.53 -22.65 -15.63
C MET A 340 11.86 -21.62 -16.72
N GLY A 341 12.28 -22.05 -17.92
CA GLY A 341 12.55 -21.17 -19.07
C GLY A 341 11.31 -20.40 -19.53
N PHE A 342 10.10 -20.98 -19.39
CA PHE A 342 8.86 -20.27 -19.69
C PHE A 342 8.46 -19.27 -18.60
N ILE A 343 8.64 -19.63 -17.32
CA ILE A 343 8.15 -18.84 -16.17
C ILE A 343 9.09 -17.68 -15.84
N LEU A 344 10.41 -17.86 -15.98
CA LEU A 344 11.40 -16.87 -15.57
C LEU A 344 11.25 -15.51 -16.26
N PRO A 345 10.98 -15.41 -17.58
CA PRO A 345 10.69 -14.13 -18.23
C PRO A 345 9.58 -13.35 -17.55
N PHE A 346 8.46 -14.01 -17.24
CA PHE A 346 7.34 -13.38 -16.53
C PHE A 346 7.70 -13.00 -15.09
N ALA A 347 8.52 -13.81 -14.42
CA ALA A 347 9.03 -13.46 -13.10
C ALA A 347 9.92 -12.20 -13.15
N LEU A 348 10.74 -12.04 -14.20
CA LEU A 348 11.59 -10.87 -14.42
C LEU A 348 10.80 -9.60 -14.71
N VAL A 349 9.57 -9.69 -15.24
CA VAL A 349 8.68 -8.52 -15.40
C VAL A 349 8.42 -7.83 -14.05
N PHE A 350 8.28 -8.60 -12.96
CA PHE A 350 8.02 -8.03 -11.63
C PHE A 350 9.19 -7.22 -11.07
N VAL A 351 10.38 -7.32 -11.66
CA VAL A 351 11.56 -6.51 -11.29
C VAL A 351 11.31 -5.02 -11.52
N ALA A 352 10.36 -4.66 -12.38
CA ALA A 352 9.95 -3.27 -12.58
C ALA A 352 9.49 -2.58 -11.28
N ILE A 353 8.80 -3.30 -10.39
CA ILE A 353 8.25 -2.74 -9.13
C ILE A 353 9.37 -2.30 -8.16
N PRO A 354 10.30 -3.17 -7.75
CA PRO A 354 11.42 -2.76 -6.92
C PRO A 354 12.36 -1.80 -7.66
N LEU A 355 12.48 -1.90 -8.99
CA LEU A 355 13.28 -0.95 -9.78
C LEU A 355 12.73 0.47 -9.69
N GLU A 356 11.41 0.68 -9.80
CA GLU A 356 10.78 1.98 -9.60
C GLU A 356 11.07 2.53 -8.21
N THR A 357 10.82 1.71 -7.18
CA THR A 357 11.04 2.10 -5.79
C THR A 357 12.52 2.43 -5.54
N PHE A 358 13.43 1.67 -6.15
CA PHE A 358 14.87 1.90 -6.12
C PHE A 358 15.23 3.23 -6.79
N VAL A 359 14.72 3.53 -7.99
CA VAL A 359 15.03 4.79 -8.70
C VAL A 359 14.57 6.02 -7.91
N HIS A 360 13.36 5.98 -7.33
CA HIS A 360 12.85 7.08 -6.52
C HIS A 360 13.65 7.28 -5.23
N SER A 361 13.95 6.20 -4.52
CA SER A 361 14.71 6.26 -3.27
C SER A 361 16.20 6.56 -3.48
N LEU A 362 16.79 6.06 -4.57
CA LEU A 362 18.19 6.31 -4.97
C LEU A 362 18.45 7.81 -5.10
N ARG A 363 17.52 8.59 -5.68
CA ARG A 363 17.68 10.05 -5.77
C ARG A 363 17.89 10.68 -4.39
N THR A 364 17.09 10.30 -3.41
CA THR A 364 17.20 10.81 -2.03
C THR A 364 18.49 10.35 -1.36
N VAL A 365 18.85 9.07 -1.51
CA VAL A 365 20.11 8.52 -0.94
C VAL A 365 21.33 9.18 -1.56
N VAL A 366 21.36 9.39 -2.87
CA VAL A 366 22.43 10.12 -3.57
C VAL A 366 22.52 11.56 -3.07
N GLY A 367 21.38 12.22 -2.80
CA GLY A 367 21.36 13.54 -2.16
C GLY A 367 22.01 13.54 -0.76
N LEU A 368 21.65 12.56 0.08
CA LEU A 368 22.22 12.38 1.42
C LEU A 368 23.74 12.11 1.38
N VAL A 369 24.17 11.21 0.50
CA VAL A 369 25.59 10.89 0.30
C VAL A 369 26.35 12.10 -0.24
N GLY A 370 25.77 12.83 -1.21
CA GLY A 370 26.35 14.06 -1.75
C GLY A 370 26.58 15.13 -0.68
N MET A 371 25.59 15.33 0.21
CA MET A 371 25.74 16.22 1.36
C MET A 371 26.85 15.76 2.31
N ALA A 372 26.91 14.46 2.62
CA ALA A 372 27.97 13.89 3.47
C ALA A 372 29.37 14.09 2.87
N ILE A 373 29.53 13.89 1.56
CA ILE A 373 30.79 14.12 0.84
C ILE A 373 31.18 15.59 0.90
N LEU A 374 30.26 16.51 0.60
CA LEU A 374 30.55 17.95 0.67
C LEU A 374 30.93 18.38 2.09
N ARG A 375 30.24 17.85 3.10
CA ARG A 375 30.55 18.12 4.52
C ARG A 375 31.94 17.60 4.89
N PHE A 376 32.30 16.40 4.44
CA PHE A 376 33.63 15.82 4.63
C PHE A 376 34.71 16.66 3.94
N VAL A 377 34.50 17.06 2.68
CA VAL A 377 35.43 17.92 1.93
C VAL A 377 35.59 19.28 2.62
N SER A 378 34.50 19.88 3.11
CA SER A 378 34.55 21.13 3.87
C SER A 378 35.41 20.98 5.13
N LEU A 379 35.25 19.87 5.86
CA LEU A 379 36.02 19.57 7.06
C LEU A 379 37.51 19.33 6.73
N ALA A 380 37.82 18.56 5.68
CA ALA A 380 39.18 18.33 5.21
C ALA A 380 39.88 19.64 4.81
N LEU A 381 39.18 20.52 4.08
CA LEU A 381 39.70 21.84 3.70
C LEU A 381 39.96 22.74 4.91
N ARG A 382 39.11 22.65 5.97
CA ARG A 382 39.35 23.38 7.22
C ARG A 382 40.58 22.85 7.94
N LEU A 383 40.72 21.53 8.06
CA LEU A 383 41.87 20.87 8.69
C LEU A 383 43.17 21.21 7.99
N LEU A 384 43.21 21.11 6.65
CA LEU A 384 44.37 21.51 5.84
C LEU A 384 44.67 23.01 6.01
N GLY A 385 43.63 23.85 6.00
CA GLY A 385 43.77 25.29 6.21
C GLY A 385 44.37 25.64 7.58
N SER A 386 43.97 24.94 8.65
CA SER A 386 44.60 25.08 9.98
C SER A 386 46.01 24.51 10.02
N GLY A 387 46.23 23.32 9.43
CA GLY A 387 47.53 22.65 9.40
C GLY A 387 48.59 23.50 8.72
N CYS A 388 48.30 24.06 7.54
CA CYS A 388 49.21 24.97 6.84
C CYS A 388 49.52 26.23 7.66
N ARG A 389 48.59 26.72 8.49
CA ARG A 389 48.85 27.88 9.34
C ARG A 389 49.82 27.53 10.47
N TYR A 390 49.61 26.40 11.15
CA TYR A 390 50.51 25.94 12.21
C TYR A 390 51.89 25.57 11.67
N LEU A 391 51.97 24.92 10.51
CA LEU A 391 53.24 24.66 9.83
C LEU A 391 53.93 25.95 9.45
N GLY A 392 53.21 26.93 8.89
CA GLY A 392 53.78 28.24 8.56
C GLY A 392 54.33 28.96 9.79
N THR A 393 53.64 28.92 10.93
CA THR A 393 54.16 29.50 12.18
C THR A 393 55.35 28.73 12.74
N LEU A 394 55.36 27.40 12.64
CA LEU A 394 56.50 26.59 13.05
C LEU A 394 57.73 26.87 12.19
N PHE A 395 57.57 26.94 10.86
CA PHE A 395 58.67 27.28 9.95
C PHE A 395 59.22 28.68 10.24
N ALA A 396 58.36 29.66 10.52
CA ALA A 396 58.80 30.99 10.92
C ALA A 396 59.59 30.94 12.24
N GLN A 397 59.09 30.23 13.27
CA GLN A 397 59.79 30.10 14.56
C GLN A 397 61.12 29.34 14.44
N ILE A 398 61.19 28.30 13.61
CA ILE A 398 62.42 27.55 13.34
C ILE A 398 63.42 28.42 12.57
N TYR A 399 62.95 29.22 11.61
CA TYR A 399 63.79 30.16 10.86
C TYR A 399 64.33 31.30 11.74
N ASP A 400 63.57 31.75 12.73
CA ASP A 400 64.02 32.76 13.68
C ASP A 400 65.04 32.22 14.70
N LEU A 401 65.05 30.91 14.97
CA LEU A 401 65.91 30.27 15.97
C LEU A 401 67.43 30.48 15.74
N PRO A 402 68.00 30.32 14.52
CA PRO A 402 69.39 30.67 14.23
C PRO A 402 69.72 32.15 14.42
N LEU A 403 68.75 33.04 14.24
CA LEU A 403 68.91 34.50 14.37
C LEU A 403 68.96 34.94 15.84
N PHE A 404 68.30 34.19 16.72
CA PHE A 404 68.34 34.41 18.17
C PHE A 404 69.66 33.97 18.82
N ILE A 405 70.39 33.00 18.26
CA ILE A 405 71.64 32.49 18.85
C ILE A 405 72.72 33.59 18.94
N PRO A 406 73.03 34.36 17.87
CA PRO A 406 73.99 35.47 17.93
C PRO A 406 73.51 36.62 18.82
N LEU A 407 72.22 36.95 18.79
CA LEU A 407 71.65 38.05 19.58
C LEU A 407 71.67 37.76 21.08
N TRP A 408 71.41 36.51 21.47
CA TRP A 408 71.52 36.08 22.87
C TRP A 408 72.97 36.12 23.35
N TRP A 409 73.92 35.72 22.51
CA TRP A 409 75.35 35.77 22.84
C TRP A 409 75.84 37.21 22.98
N ALA A 410 75.48 38.09 22.04
CA ALA A 410 75.77 39.52 22.11
C ALA A 410 75.12 40.21 23.33
N ALA A 411 73.89 39.83 23.68
CA ALA A 411 73.21 40.33 24.88
C ALA A 411 73.95 39.88 26.16
N ARG A 412 74.41 38.63 26.23
CA ARG A 412 75.16 38.10 27.37
C ARG A 412 76.53 38.78 27.53
N ASP A 413 77.22 39.07 26.43
CA ASP A 413 78.47 39.85 26.44
C ASP A 413 78.26 41.32 26.81
N SER A 414 77.12 41.91 26.44
CA SER A 414 76.78 43.27 26.87
C SER A 414 76.44 43.34 28.37
N ALA A 415 75.78 42.32 28.92
CA ALA A 415 75.49 42.20 30.34
C ALA A 415 76.76 41.97 31.18
N SER A 416 77.71 41.15 30.70
CA SER A 416 78.99 40.96 31.37
C SER A 416 79.87 42.23 31.33
N ARG A 417 79.84 42.99 30.23
CA ARG A 417 80.49 44.31 30.13
C ARG A 417 79.82 45.40 30.98
N GLY A 418 78.53 45.27 31.27
CA GLY A 418 77.80 46.15 32.19
C GLY A 418 78.20 45.93 33.66
N ALA A 419 78.36 44.66 34.06
CA ALA A 419 78.81 44.30 35.42
C ALA A 419 80.27 44.70 35.69
N GLY A 420 81.15 44.68 34.69
CA GLY A 420 82.53 45.16 34.85
C GLY A 420 82.68 46.68 35.02
N LYS A 421 81.64 47.47 34.70
CA LYS A 421 81.66 48.94 34.89
C LYS A 421 81.15 49.40 36.26
N SER A 422 80.42 48.56 37.00
CA SER A 422 80.04 48.88 38.39
C SER A 422 81.23 48.72 39.34
N ASP A 423 82.04 47.68 39.18
CA ASP A 423 83.20 47.40 40.07
C ASP A 423 84.33 48.43 39.91
N LEU A 424 84.52 48.99 38.70
CA LEU A 424 85.51 50.04 38.45
C LEU A 424 85.10 51.43 38.99
N ARG A 425 83.83 51.61 39.40
CA ARG A 425 83.36 52.86 40.00
C ARG A 425 83.49 52.88 41.53
N GLU A 426 83.52 51.73 42.19
CA GLU A 426 83.79 51.63 43.65
C GLU A 426 85.29 51.64 43.98
N ALA A 427 86.18 51.22 43.06
CA ALA A 427 87.62 51.28 43.28
C ALA A 427 88.26 52.68 43.09
N ARG A 428 87.44 53.73 42.88
CA ARG A 428 87.92 55.11 42.63
C ARG A 428 87.21 56.19 43.47
N SER A 429 86.67 55.81 44.62
CA SER A 429 86.25 56.73 45.69
C SER A 429 87.22 56.70 46.86
#